data_AF-A0A1L5KYF7-F1
#
_entry.id   AF-A0A1L5KYF7-F1
#
_cell.length_a   1.000
_cell.length_b   1.000
_cell.length_c   1.000
_cell.angle_alpha   90.00
_cell.angle_beta   90.00
_cell.angle_gamma   90.00
#
_symmetry.space_group_name_H-M   'P 1'
#
loop_
_entity.id
_entity.type
_entity.pdbx_description
1 polymer ?
#
loop_
_entity_poly.entity_id
_entity_poly.type
_entity_poly.pdbx_seq_one_letter_code
_entity_poly.pdbx_strand_id
1 'polypeptide(L)' 'MNDGTDEEGKLILALDVGGTKIAGSVLRFSSGHMPELIRLVQEPTQAQEGGLAVLQRIVEFS' A
#
# COMPACT_ATOMS: atom_id res chain seq x y z
N MET A 1 -22.75 1.89 -21.76
CA MET A 1 -21.41 2.31 -22.25
C MET A 1 -20.43 1.82 -21.22
N ASN A 2 -19.62 0.83 -21.57
CA ASN A 2 -18.52 0.35 -20.72
C ASN A 2 -17.31 1.17 -21.18
N ASP A 3 -16.82 2.07 -20.34
CA ASP A 3 -15.79 3.05 -20.66
C ASP A 3 -14.37 2.46 -20.54
N GLY A 4 -14.16 1.22 -21.01
CA GLY A 4 -12.85 0.65 -21.40
C GLY A 4 -11.63 0.83 -20.48
N THR A 5 -11.78 1.31 -19.24
CA THR A 5 -10.71 1.72 -18.34
C THR A 5 -10.52 0.78 -17.16
N ASP A 6 -11.40 -0.22 -17.01
CA ASP A 6 -11.37 -1.20 -15.92
C ASP A 6 -10.45 -2.41 -16.19
N GLU A 7 -9.86 -2.55 -17.38
CA GLU A 7 -9.03 -3.74 -17.70
C GLU A 7 -7.70 -3.79 -16.92
N GLU A 8 -7.11 -2.64 -16.56
CA GLU A 8 -5.88 -2.60 -15.77
C GLU A 8 -6.11 -2.60 -14.24
N GLY A 9 -7.34 -2.33 -13.80
CA GLY A 9 -7.67 -2.19 -12.38
C GLY A 9 -7.06 -0.94 -11.73
N LYS A 10 -7.60 -0.54 -10.57
CA LYS A 10 -7.11 0.61 -9.79
C LYS A 10 -6.05 0.16 -8.80
N LEU A 11 -4.92 0.87 -8.76
CA LEU A 11 -3.90 0.67 -7.72
C LEU A 11 -4.30 1.43 -6.45
N ILE A 12 -4.34 0.70 -5.34
CA ILE A 12 -4.64 1.22 -4.00
C ILE A 12 -3.43 0.98 -3.10
N LEU A 13 -3.00 2.03 -2.39
CA LEU A 13 -2.06 1.90 -1.28
C LEU A 13 -2.86 1.72 0.01
N ALA A 14 -2.59 0.63 0.73
CA ALA A 14 -3.10 0.42 2.08
C ALA A 14 -1.95 0.53 3.09
N LEU A 15 -2.21 1.21 4.21
CA LEU A 15 -1.24 1.43 5.29
C LEU A 15 -1.88 1.03 6.63
N ASP A 16 -1.18 0.20 7.38
CA ASP A 16 -1.48 -0.15 8.77
C ASP A 16 -0.36 0.41 9.67
N VAL A 17 -0.71 1.36 10.53
CA VAL A 17 0.23 2.08 11.40
C VAL A 17 0.03 1.61 12.83
N GLY A 18 0.90 0.72 13.29
CA GLY A 18 0.97 0.28 14.68
C GLY A 18 2.04 1.01 15.49
N GLY A 19 2.00 0.85 16.81
CA GLY A 19 2.97 1.50 17.72
C GLY A 19 4.40 0.97 17.64
N THR A 20 4.63 -0.17 16.99
CA THR A 20 5.95 -0.79 16.84
C THR A 20 6.35 -1.05 15.39
N LYS A 21 5.40 -0.98 14.44
CA LYS A 21 5.60 -1.29 13.02
C LYS A 21 4.59 -0.54 12.16
N ILE A 22 4.99 -0.20 10.94
CA ILE A 22 4.09 0.18 9.85
C ILE A 22 4.13 -0.92 8.80
N ALA A 23 2.97 -1.38 8.35
CA ALA A 23 2.84 -2.25 7.18
C ALA A 23 2.19 -1.47 6.04
N GLY A 24 2.66 -1.70 4.83
CA GLY A 24 2.13 -1.08 3.62
C GLY A 24 1.96 -2.11 2.51
N SER A 25 0.88 -2.00 1.73
CA SER A 25 0.67 -2.84 0.56
C SER A 25 0.13 -2.07 -0.63
N VAL A 26 0.59 -2.47 -1.83
CA VAL A 26 -0.02 -2.05 -3.10
C VAL A 26 -0.96 -3.17 -3.55
N LEU A 27 -2.23 -2.82 -3.75
CA LEU A 27 -3.29 -3.71 -4.19
C LEU A 27 -3.80 -3.25 -5.55
N ARG A 28 -4.15 -4.19 -6.44
CA ARG A 28 -4.88 -3.91 -7.66
C ARG A 28 -6.33 -4.36 -7.51
N PHE A 29 -7.26 -3.42 -7.68
CA PHE A 29 -8.70 -3.67 -7.65
C PHE A 29 -9.26 -3.62 -9.07
N SER A 30 -9.75 -4.76 -9.56
CA SER A 30 -10.47 -4.85 -10.82
C SER A 30 -11.92 -5.23 -10.56
N SER A 31 -12.84 -4.69 -11.36
CA SER A 31 -14.28 -4.96 -11.21
C SER A 31 -14.57 -6.47 -11.27
N GLY A 32 -15.38 -6.96 -10.33
CA GLY A 32 -15.77 -8.38 -10.25
C GLY A 32 -14.68 -9.35 -9.77
N HIS A 33 -13.50 -8.87 -9.39
CA HIS A 33 -12.39 -9.70 -8.91
C HIS A 33 -12.01 -9.37 -7.47
N MET A 34 -11.42 -10.35 -6.77
CA MET A 34 -10.78 -10.09 -5.48
C MET A 34 -9.54 -9.21 -5.69
N PRO A 35 -9.17 -8.35 -4.73
CA PRO A 35 -7.99 -7.50 -4.85
C PRO A 35 -6.72 -8.34 -4.98
N GLU A 36 -5.88 -8.02 -5.96
CA GLU A 36 -4.59 -8.67 -6.16
C GLU A 36 -3.51 -7.95 -5.34
N LEU A 37 -2.75 -8.71 -4.54
CA LEU A 37 -1.60 -8.17 -3.81
C LEU A 37 -0.39 -8.05 -4.72
N ILE A 38 0.00 -6.82 -5.05
CA ILE A 38 1.15 -6.52 -5.91
C ILE A 38 2.43 -6.47 -5.09
N ARG A 39 2.39 -5.82 -3.92
CA ARG A 39 3.54 -5.65 -3.02
C ARG A 39 3.08 -5.56 -1.58
N LEU A 40 3.87 -6.11 -0.67
CA LEU A 40 3.74 -5.96 0.77
C LEU A 40 5.10 -5.60 1.37
N VAL A 41 5.13 -4.58 2.21
CA VAL A 41 6.29 -4.12 2.98
C VAL A 41 5.89 -4.00 4.44
N GLN A 42 6.84 -4.28 5.33
CA GLN A 42 6.68 -4.05 6.76
C GLN A 42 7.98 -3.46 7.32
N GLU A 43 7.87 -2.31 7.99
CA GLU A 43 8.99 -1.60 8.57
C GLU A 43 8.76 -1.38 10.08
N PRO A 44 9.77 -1.61 10.94
CA PRO A 44 9.66 -1.26 12.35
C PRO A 44 9.55 0.26 12.53
N THR A 45 8.68 0.70 13.42
CA THR A 45 8.66 2.10 13.86
C THR A 45 9.80 2.31 14.84
N GLN A 46 10.69 3.24 14.55
CA GLN A 46 11.63 3.74 15.54
C GLN A 46 11.03 5.00 16.17
N ALA A 47 10.69 4.94 17.45
CA ALA A 47 10.06 6.06 18.16
C ALA A 47 10.88 7.35 18.09
N GLN A 48 12.20 7.23 17.90
CA GLN A 48 13.14 8.34 17.79
C GLN A 48 13.20 8.95 16.37
N GLU A 49 12.82 8.21 15.33
CA GLU A 49 12.83 8.68 13.93
C GLU A 49 11.51 9.38 13.53
N GLY A 50 10.41 9.07 14.23
CA GLY A 50 9.07 9.60 13.95
C GLY A 50 8.36 8.88 12.80
N GLY A 51 7.02 8.89 12.83
CA GLY A 51 6.21 8.11 11.88
C GLY A 51 6.34 8.53 10.40
N LEU A 52 6.69 9.80 10.14
CA LEU A 52 6.88 10.30 8.78
C LEU A 52 8.10 9.69 8.09
N ALA A 53 9.23 9.56 8.79
CA ALA A 53 10.45 8.96 8.23
C ALA A 53 10.24 7.48 7.90
N VAL A 54 9.48 6.76 8.73
CA VAL A 54 9.10 5.37 8.48
C VAL A 54 8.17 5.26 7.27
N LEU A 55 7.20 6.17 7.14
CA LEU A 55 6.30 6.21 5.98
C LEU A 55 7.06 6.50 4.67
N GLN A 56 8.01 7.44 4.68
CA GLN A 56 8.83 7.76 3.51
C GLN A 56 9.60 6.53 2.99
N ARG A 57 10.20 5.73 3.88
CA ARG A 57 10.87 4.48 3.50
C ARG A 57 9.91 3.52 2.79
N ILE A 58 8.68 3.35 3.30
CA ILE A 58 7.68 2.48 2.67
C ILE A 58 7.32 2.99 1.27
N VAL A 59 7.15 4.29 1.10
CA VAL A 59 6.80 4.90 -0.19
C VAL A 59 7.97 4.87 -1.19
N GLU A 60 9.22 5.03 -0.75
CA GLU A 60 10.41 4.98 -1.63
C GLU A 60 10.67 3.58 -2.21
N PHE A 61 10.21 2.52 -1.55
CA PHE A 61 10.27 1.14 -2.05
C PHE A 61 9.03 0.70 -2.85
N SER A 62 8.09 1.63 -3.12
CA SER A 62 6.83 1.37 -3.85
C SER A 62 6.98 1.59 -5.35
#